data_AF-A0AAD3MG84-F1
#
_entry.id   AF-A0AAD3MG84-F1
#
_cell.length_a   1.000
_cell.length_b   1.000
_cell.length_c   1.000
_cell.angle_alpha   90.00
_cell.angle_beta   90.00
_cell.angle_gamma   90.00
#
_symmetry.space_group_name_H-M   'P 1'
#
loop_
_entity.id
_entity.type
_entity.pdbx_description
1 polymer ?
#
loop_
_entity_poly.entity_id
_entity_poly.type
_entity_poly.pdbx_seq_one_letter_code
_entity_poly.pdbx_strand_id
1 'polypeptide(L)'
;VDGSELELLQHLHDSVYQQAQDWYQRLGSRIREQINRQYGTMPDKEENIQASSNGPAWCWWLLSVLQLDPAYQTTVLSLSSLKDRLGHLRLVLEYFSQS
;
A
#
# COMPACT_ATOMS: atom_id res chain seq x y z
N VAL A 1 -3.45 -11.86 24.80
CA VAL A 1 -3.29 -12.58 23.50
C VAL A 1 -3.26 -11.61 22.32
N ASP A 2 -3.57 -10.32 22.50
CA ASP A 2 -3.67 -9.33 21.41
C ASP A 2 -2.35 -8.61 21.01
N GLY A 3 -1.35 -8.56 21.88
CA GLY A 3 -0.10 -7.84 21.60
C GLY A 3 0.69 -8.42 20.42
N SER A 4 0.73 -9.74 20.30
CA SER A 4 1.49 -10.42 19.24
C SER A 4 0.86 -10.27 17.85
N GLU A 5 -0.47 -10.24 17.76
CA GLU A 5 -1.14 -10.05 16.46
C GLU A 5 -1.00 -8.60 15.95
N LEU A 6 -1.10 -7.63 16.87
CA LEU A 6 -0.86 -6.23 16.54
C LEU A 6 0.59 -5.97 16.12
N GLU A 7 1.56 -6.56 16.81
CA GLU A 7 2.98 -6.49 16.42
C GLU A 7 3.21 -7.10 15.03
N LEU A 8 2.66 -8.29 14.77
CA LEU A 8 2.76 -8.92 13.45
C LEU A 8 2.12 -8.06 12.34
N LEU A 9 0.98 -7.43 12.64
CA LEU A 9 0.31 -6.52 11.71
C LEU A 9 1.17 -5.27 11.45
N GLN A 10 1.79 -4.70 12.48
CA GLN A 10 2.69 -3.56 12.35
C GLN A 10 3.92 -3.92 11.51
N HIS A 11 4.53 -5.08 11.75
CA HIS A 11 5.66 -5.55 10.95
C HIS A 11 5.25 -5.77 9.48
N LEU A 12 4.07 -6.34 9.23
CA LEU A 12 3.54 -6.48 7.87
C LEU A 12 3.34 -5.12 7.22
N HIS A 13 2.70 -4.18 7.91
CA HIS A 13 2.47 -2.82 7.44
C HIS A 13 3.79 -2.14 7.05
N ASP A 14 4.79 -2.18 7.94
CA ASP A 14 6.09 -1.56 7.73
C ASP A 14 6.83 -2.19 6.55
N SER A 15 6.76 -3.52 6.42
CA SER A 15 7.37 -4.25 5.30
C SER A 15 6.74 -3.87 3.96
N VAL A 16 5.40 -3.81 3.89
CA VAL A 16 4.68 -3.46 2.66
C VAL A 16 4.91 -1.99 2.29
N TYR A 17 4.93 -1.10 3.29
CA TYR A 17 5.24 0.30 3.08
C TYR A 17 6.66 0.50 2.52
N GLN A 18 7.66 -0.20 3.07
CA GLN A 18 9.02 -0.15 2.53
C GLN A 18 9.08 -0.67 1.09
N GLN A 19 8.39 -1.77 0.80
CA GLN A 19 8.31 -2.31 -0.56
C GLN A 19 7.67 -1.31 -1.53
N ALA A 20 6.63 -0.60 -1.11
CA ALA A 20 5.99 0.44 -1.91
C ALA A 20 6.93 1.62 -2.17
N GLN A 21 7.70 2.05 -1.17
CA GLN A 21 8.72 3.09 -1.35
C GLN A 21 9.79 2.65 -2.35
N ASP A 22 10.32 1.44 -2.18
CA ASP A 22 11.36 0.91 -3.05
C ASP A 22 10.88 0.80 -4.50
N TRP A 23 9.66 0.29 -4.70
CA TRP A 23 9.01 0.28 -6.01
C TRP A 23 8.89 1.69 -6.60
N TYR A 24 8.36 2.64 -5.83
CA TYR A 24 8.17 4.01 -6.28
C TYR A 24 9.51 4.69 -6.64
N GLN A 25 10.57 4.45 -5.88
CA GLN A 25 11.91 4.98 -6.16
C GLN A 25 12.56 4.32 -7.39
N ARG A 26 12.26 3.05 -7.66
CA ARG A 26 12.73 2.35 -8.88
C ARG A 26 12.06 2.86 -10.16
N LEU A 27 10.86 3.43 -10.07
CA LEU A 27 10.21 4.04 -11.23
C LEU A 27 11.09 5.15 -11.80
N GLY A 28 11.20 5.23 -13.13
CA GLY A 28 11.95 6.30 -13.80
C GLY A 28 11.40 7.69 -13.44
N SER A 29 12.27 8.71 -13.44
CA SER A 29 11.91 10.08 -13.04
C SER A 29 10.66 10.62 -13.73
N ARG A 30 10.52 10.36 -15.04
CA ARG A 30 9.36 10.76 -15.84
C ARG A 30 8.04 10.15 -15.33
N ILE A 31 8.05 8.87 -14.94
CA ILE A 31 6.86 8.18 -14.43
C ILE A 31 6.52 8.74 -13.05
N ARG A 32 7.50 8.91 -12.17
CA ARG A 32 7.30 9.51 -10.84
C ARG A 32 6.73 10.92 -10.92
N GLU A 33 7.24 11.74 -11.84
CA GLU A 33 6.71 13.09 -12.07
C GLU A 33 5.25 13.08 -12.52
N GLN A 34 4.89 12.15 -13.41
CA GLN A 34 3.51 11.99 -13.85
C GLN A 34 2.60 11.55 -12.69
N ILE A 35 3.04 10.57 -11.89
CA ILE A 35 2.32 10.13 -10.69
C ILE A 35 2.14 11.31 -9.73
N ASN A 36 3.19 12.08 -9.46
CA ASN A 36 3.13 13.23 -8.56
C ASN A 36 2.18 14.32 -9.06
N ARG A 37 2.10 14.54 -10.37
CA ARG A 37 1.16 15.51 -10.95
C ARG A 37 -0.29 15.07 -10.84
N GLN A 38 -0.57 13.78 -10.95
CA GLN A 38 -1.95 13.25 -10.98
C GLN A 38 -2.47 12.87 -9.59
N TYR A 39 -1.64 12.22 -8.78
CA TYR A 39 -2.01 11.61 -7.50
C TYR A 39 -1.31 12.25 -6.30
N GLY A 40 -0.35 13.14 -6.53
CA GLY A 40 0.52 13.67 -5.48
C GLY A 40 1.65 12.71 -5.12
N THR A 41 2.50 13.14 -4.19
CA THR A 41 3.61 12.33 -3.67
C THR A 41 3.10 11.21 -2.77
N MET A 42 3.88 10.13 -2.67
CA MET A 42 3.58 9.03 -1.76
C MET A 42 3.47 9.54 -0.31
N PRO A 43 2.36 9.26 0.41
CA PRO A 43 2.21 9.69 1.80
C PRO A 43 3.23 9.04 2.74
N ASP A 44 3.50 9.73 3.85
CA ASP A 44 4.32 9.20 4.93
C ASP A 44 3.62 8.01 5.63
N LYS A 45 4.44 7.17 6.27
CA LYS A 45 3.95 6.06 7.07
C LYS A 45 3.20 6.59 8.29
N GLU A 46 1.98 6.12 8.52
CA GLU A 46 1.23 6.45 9.73
C GLU A 46 1.76 5.66 10.94
N GLU A 47 1.94 6.34 12.08
CA GLU A 47 2.33 5.69 13.34
C GLU A 47 1.20 4.83 13.93
N ASN A 48 -0.05 5.23 13.71
CA ASN A 48 -1.22 4.50 14.19
C ASN A 48 -2.01 3.88 13.02
N ILE A 49 -1.65 2.64 12.68
CA ILE A 49 -2.26 1.88 11.58
C ILE A 49 -3.74 1.54 11.80
N GLN A 50 -4.25 1.66 13.04
CA GLN A 50 -5.64 1.40 13.41
C GLN A 50 -6.45 2.68 13.66
N ALA A 51 -5.85 3.87 13.48
CA ALA A 51 -6.57 5.14 13.67
C ALA A 51 -7.74 5.30 12.68
N SER A 52 -7.61 4.70 11.50
CA SER A 52 -8.59 4.74 10.43
C SER A 52 -9.17 3.35 10.18
N SER A 53 -10.50 3.23 10.20
CA SER A 53 -11.22 2.02 9.77
C SER A 53 -10.89 1.64 8.33
N ASN A 54 -10.63 2.66 7.51
CA ASN A 54 -10.28 2.52 6.11
C ASN A 54 -8.80 2.18 5.89
N GLY A 55 -8.00 2.06 6.94
CA GLY A 55 -6.56 1.85 6.86
C GLY A 55 -5.80 3.13 6.48
N PRO A 56 -4.47 3.04 6.32
CA PRO A 56 -3.60 4.19 6.17
C PRO A 56 -3.67 4.82 4.77
N ALA A 57 -3.43 6.12 4.67
CA ALA A 57 -3.57 6.91 3.45
C ALA A 57 -2.71 6.40 2.29
N TRP A 58 -1.49 5.92 2.58
CA TRP A 58 -0.59 5.40 1.55
C TRP A 58 -1.15 4.16 0.84
N CYS A 59 -1.99 3.34 1.50
CA CYS A 59 -2.65 2.20 0.85
C CYS A 59 -3.59 2.66 -0.26
N TRP A 60 -4.39 3.70 0.00
CA TRP A 60 -5.32 4.28 -0.97
C TRP A 60 -4.60 4.96 -2.13
N TRP A 61 -3.52 5.67 -1.81
CA TRP A 61 -2.64 6.24 -2.83
C TRP A 61 -2.08 5.14 -3.73
N LEU A 62 -1.56 4.06 -3.16
CA LEU A 62 -0.97 2.96 -3.91
C LEU A 62 -2.00 2.27 -4.83
N LEU A 63 -3.21 2.00 -4.34
CA LEU A 63 -4.31 1.46 -5.16
C LEU A 63 -4.64 2.36 -6.34
N SER A 64 -4.59 3.68 -6.15
CA SER A 64 -4.86 4.67 -7.19
C SER A 64 -3.74 4.73 -8.24
N VAL A 65 -2.49 4.62 -7.82
CA VAL A 65 -1.31 4.73 -8.69
C VAL A 65 -1.05 3.45 -9.49
N LEU A 66 -1.27 2.28 -8.88
CA LEU A 66 -0.99 0.99 -9.53
C LEU A 66 -1.95 0.68 -10.71
N GLN A 67 -2.97 1.50 -10.95
CA GLN A 67 -3.95 1.35 -12.04
C GLN A 67 -4.44 -0.10 -12.20
N LEU A 68 -4.74 -0.74 -11.07
CA LEU A 68 -5.20 -2.13 -11.03
C LEU A 68 -6.57 -2.26 -11.69
N ASP A 69 -6.92 -3.48 -12.09
CA ASP A 69 -8.26 -3.77 -12.61
C ASP A 69 -9.33 -3.31 -11.59
N PRO A 70 -10.40 -2.59 -12.02
CA PRO A 70 -11.44 -2.10 -11.13
C PRO A 70 -12.09 -3.18 -10.26
N ALA A 71 -12.22 -4.41 -10.77
CA ALA A 71 -12.75 -5.54 -10.01
C ALA A 71 -11.79 -5.96 -8.90
N TYR A 72 -10.48 -5.90 -9.14
CA TYR A 72 -9.45 -6.19 -8.15
C TYR A 72 -9.41 -5.11 -7.06
N GLN A 73 -9.44 -3.84 -7.44
CA GLN A 73 -9.54 -2.74 -6.47
C GLN A 73 -10.76 -2.93 -5.57
N THR A 74 -11.94 -3.18 -6.16
CA THR A 74 -13.17 -3.41 -5.39
C THR A 74 -13.03 -4.58 -4.41
N THR A 75 -12.38 -5.66 -4.83
CA THR A 75 -12.10 -6.81 -3.96
C THR A 75 -11.24 -6.38 -2.78
N VAL A 76 -10.12 -5.70 -3.00
CA VAL A 76 -9.24 -5.21 -1.92
C VAL A 76 -9.98 -4.24 -0.99
N LEU A 77 -10.82 -3.36 -1.54
CA LEU A 77 -11.61 -2.42 -0.76
C LEU A 77 -12.73 -3.09 0.07
N SER A 78 -13.24 -4.22 -0.40
CA SER A 78 -14.28 -4.99 0.31
C SER A 78 -13.74 -5.80 1.50
N LEU A 79 -12.42 -5.99 1.58
CA LEU A 79 -11.78 -6.71 2.69
C LEU A 79 -11.89 -5.90 3.99
N SER A 80 -12.50 -6.50 5.02
CA SER A 80 -12.68 -5.89 6.34
C SER A 80 -11.39 -5.88 7.18
N SER A 81 -10.47 -6.81 6.92
CA SER A 81 -9.19 -6.92 7.63
C SER A 81 -8.10 -6.07 6.98
N LEU A 82 -7.41 -5.24 7.77
CA LEU A 82 -6.22 -4.51 7.30
C LEU A 82 -5.10 -5.47 6.89
N LYS A 83 -4.96 -6.60 7.60
CA LYS A 83 -3.95 -7.63 7.32
C LYS A 83 -4.10 -8.19 5.90
N ASP A 84 -5.34 -8.51 5.51
CA ASP A 84 -5.61 -9.09 4.19
C ASP A 84 -5.35 -8.04 3.10
N ARG A 85 -5.79 -6.80 3.32
CA ARG A 85 -5.50 -5.67 2.41
C ARG A 85 -4.00 -5.48 2.20
N LEU A 86 -3.21 -5.46 3.27
CA LEU A 86 -1.75 -5.36 3.21
C LEU A 86 -1.12 -6.58 2.50
N GLY A 87 -1.64 -7.78 2.74
CA GLY A 87 -1.19 -9.00 2.05
C GLY A 87 -1.40 -8.93 0.54
N HIS A 88 -2.56 -8.44 0.10
CA HIS A 88 -2.85 -8.21 -1.31
C HIS A 88 -1.92 -7.14 -1.92
N LEU A 89 -1.73 -6.00 -1.23
CA LEU A 89 -0.82 -4.96 -1.70
C LEU A 89 0.62 -5.47 -1.84
N ARG A 90 1.08 -6.32 -0.91
CA ARG A 90 2.40 -6.96 -0.99
C ARG A 90 2.57 -7.77 -2.28
N LEU A 91 1.61 -8.63 -2.60
CA LEU A 91 1.66 -9.49 -3.78
C LEU A 91 1.67 -8.65 -5.07
N VAL A 92 0.84 -7.60 -5.09
CA VAL A 92 0.78 -6.68 -6.22
C VAL A 92 2.10 -5.94 -6.39
N LEU A 93 2.64 -5.33 -5.32
CA LEU A 93 3.94 -4.66 -5.36
C LEU A 93 5.07 -5.60 -5.79
N GLU A 94 5.06 -6.84 -5.31
CA GLU A 94 6.02 -7.86 -5.71
C GLU A 94 5.97 -8.10 -7.22
N TYR A 95 4.78 -8.26 -7.79
CA TYR A 95 4.58 -8.40 -9.23
C TYR A 95 5.11 -7.19 -10.03
N PHE A 96 4.80 -5.97 -9.59
CA PHE A 96 5.28 -4.75 -10.24
C PHE A 96 6.77 -4.48 -10.03
N SER A 97 7.37 -5.00 -8.96
CA SER A 97 8.80 -4.82 -8.66
C SER A 97 9.71 -5.81 -9.41
N GLN A 98 9.16 -6.92 -9.91
CA GLN A 98 9.85 -7.92 -10.72
C GLN A 98 9.76 -7.64 -12.23
N SER A 99 8.88 -6.72 -12.65
CA SER A 99 8.70 -6.29 -14.04
C SER A 99 9.61 -5.11 -14.39
#